data_AF-A0A968W032-F1
#
_entry.id   AF-A0A968W032-F1
#
_cell.length_a   1.000
_cell.length_b   1.000
_cell.length_c   1.000
_cell.angle_alpha   90.00
_cell.angle_beta   90.00
_cell.angle_gamma   90.00
#
_symmetry.space_group_name_H-M   'P 1'
#
loop_
_entity.id
_entity.type
_entity.pdbx_description
1 polymer ?
#
loop_
_entity_poly.entity_id
_entity_poly.type
_entity_poly.pdbx_seq_one_letter_code
_entity_poly.pdbx_strand_id
1 'polypeptide(L)'
;MLRWSTHVGGYLRHAERLNVYILFYERLLHDFDLSLSAYIPNSVLTAINNNDTSVLTTALFDEVFHEAKRINQLSQGLFDITVGPLANAYGFGPGQKQE
;
A
#
# COMPACT_ATOMS: atom_id res chain seq x y z
N MET A 1 -29.18 14.65 -45.23
CA MET A 1 -27.80 14.98 -44.79
C MET A 1 -27.61 14.42 -43.38
N LEU A 2 -27.29 13.13 -43.27
CA LEU A 2 -27.13 12.38 -42.02
C LEU A 2 -25.64 12.06 -41.84
N ARG A 3 -24.93 12.81 -41.00
CA ARG A 3 -23.56 12.45 -40.58
C ARG A 3 -23.15 13.09 -39.26
N TRP A 4 -23.87 12.76 -38.18
CA TRP A 4 -23.44 13.15 -36.81
C TRP A 4 -23.54 12.02 -35.77
N SER A 5 -24.16 10.86 -36.06
CA SER A 5 -24.30 9.80 -35.02
C SER A 5 -23.08 8.90 -34.85
N THR A 6 -22.09 8.94 -35.75
CA THR A 6 -20.95 7.99 -35.71
C THR A 6 -19.73 8.44 -34.91
N HIS A 7 -19.60 9.73 -34.56
CA HIS A 7 -18.41 10.22 -33.86
C HIS A 7 -18.55 10.25 -32.33
N VAL A 8 -19.76 10.38 -31.79
CA VAL A 8 -20.00 10.38 -30.33
C VAL A 8 -20.38 8.99 -29.80
N GLY A 9 -21.02 8.16 -30.62
CA GLY A 9 -21.43 6.80 -30.24
C GLY A 9 -20.28 5.81 -30.03
N GLY A 10 -19.06 6.12 -30.51
CA GLY A 10 -17.88 5.27 -30.31
C GLY A 10 -17.38 5.27 -28.86
N TYR A 11 -17.39 6.43 -28.21
CA TYR A 11 -16.98 6.57 -26.80
C TYR A 11 -17.97 5.91 -25.84
N LEU A 12 -19.27 5.94 -26.17
CA LEU A 12 -20.33 5.35 -25.33
C LEU A 12 -20.37 3.81 -25.40
N ARG A 13 -19.87 3.19 -26.47
CA ARG A 13 -19.79 1.72 -26.59
C ARG A 13 -18.72 1.07 -25.69
N HIS A 14 -17.82 1.87 -25.12
CA HIS A 14 -16.81 1.39 -24.16
C HIS A 14 -17.11 1.79 -22.71
N ALA A 15 -18.15 2.60 -22.46
CA ALA A 15 -18.51 3.09 -21.14
C ALA A 15 -19.27 2.06 -20.28
N GLU A 16 -19.82 0.99 -20.87
CA GLU A 16 -20.63 -0.03 -20.17
C GLU A 16 -19.84 -1.03 -19.31
N ARG A 17 -18.54 -0.82 -19.09
CA ARG A 17 -17.68 -1.70 -18.28
C ARG A 17 -16.89 -0.99 -17.18
N LEU A 18 -17.27 0.22 -16.78
CA LEU A 18 -16.70 0.81 -15.57
C LEU A 18 -17.36 0.18 -14.35
N ASN A 19 -16.80 -0.94 -13.88
CA ASN A 19 -17.19 -1.51 -12.60
C ASN A 19 -16.64 -0.60 -11.49
N VAL A 20 -17.45 0.37 -11.08
CA VAL A 20 -17.13 1.37 -10.04
C VAL A 20 -16.63 0.72 -8.75
N TYR A 21 -17.14 -0.48 -8.42
CA TYR A 21 -16.66 -1.23 -7.26
C TYR A 21 -15.20 -1.67 -7.43
N ILE A 22 -14.83 -2.23 -8.58
CA ILE A 22 -13.43 -2.62 -8.85
C ILE A 22 -12.52 -1.40 -8.73
N LEU A 23 -12.89 -0.28 -9.36
CA LEU A 23 -12.09 0.94 -9.28
C LEU A 23 -11.95 1.48 -7.85
N PHE A 24 -13.00 1.36 -7.04
CA PHE A 24 -12.95 1.72 -5.63
C PHE A 24 -12.01 0.80 -4.85
N TYR A 25 -12.11 -0.52 -5.05
CA TYR A 25 -11.24 -1.49 -4.38
C TYR A 25 -9.78 -1.33 -4.78
N GLU A 26 -9.49 -1.13 -6.07
CA GLU A 26 -8.13 -0.88 -6.56
C GLU A 26 -7.54 0.38 -5.91
N ARG A 27 -8.33 1.46 -5.80
CA ARG A 27 -7.87 2.68 -5.12
C ARG A 27 -7.60 2.44 -3.63
N LEU A 28 -8.50 1.75 -2.94
CA LEU A 28 -8.34 1.44 -1.52
C LEU A 28 -7.07 0.63 -1.25
N LEU A 29 -6.83 -0.42 -2.06
CA LEU A 29 -5.64 -1.26 -1.94
C LEU A 29 -4.37 -0.50 -2.32
N HIS A 30 -4.45 0.37 -3.33
CA HIS A 30 -3.32 1.23 -3.70
C HIS A 30 -2.93 2.19 -2.57
N ASP A 31 -3.90 2.83 -1.92
CA ASP A 31 -3.66 3.73 -0.79
C ASP A 31 -3.09 2.95 0.43
N PHE A 32 -3.55 1.72 0.64
CA PHE A 32 -3.00 0.81 1.65
C PHE A 32 -1.52 0.49 1.37
N ASP A 33 -1.20 0.14 0.13
CA ASP A 33 0.14 -0.19 -0.34
C ASP A 33 1.12 0.99 -0.17
N LEU A 34 0.70 2.19 -0.59
CA LEU A 34 1.48 3.41 -0.40
C LEU A 34 1.71 3.77 1.08
N SER A 35 0.87 3.27 1.98
CA SER A 35 1.02 3.52 3.41
C SER A 35 1.90 2.47 4.11
N LEU A 36 1.68 1.18 3.84
CA LEU A 36 2.14 0.09 4.70
C LEU A 36 3.06 -0.92 4.01
N SER A 37 3.29 -0.81 2.71
CA SER A 37 4.14 -1.78 2.01
C SER A 37 5.62 -1.59 2.35
N ALA A 38 6.31 -2.66 2.77
CA ALA A 38 7.77 -2.66 2.89
C ALA A 38 8.48 -2.83 1.53
N TYR A 39 7.75 -3.19 0.46
CA TYR A 39 8.32 -3.48 -0.86
C TYR A 39 8.22 -2.31 -1.83
N ILE A 40 7.32 -1.36 -1.58
CA ILE A 40 7.16 -0.17 -2.41
C ILE A 40 8.17 0.89 -1.94
N PRO A 41 9.11 1.33 -2.81
CA PRO A 41 10.20 2.22 -2.40
C PRO A 41 9.76 3.58 -1.84
N ASN A 42 8.62 4.07 -2.30
CA ASN A 42 8.05 5.37 -1.93
C ASN A 42 6.84 5.27 -1.00
N SER A 43 6.66 4.14 -0.31
CA SER A 43 5.65 4.04 0.74
C SER A 43 6.06 4.81 2.00
N VAL A 44 5.09 5.17 2.83
CA VAL A 44 5.33 5.78 4.14
C VAL A 44 6.20 4.86 5.01
N LEU A 45 5.89 3.57 5.07
CA LEU A 45 6.68 2.59 5.84
C LEU A 45 8.14 2.52 5.36
N THR A 46 8.39 2.51 4.05
CA THR A 46 9.76 2.45 3.52
C THR A 46 10.53 3.73 3.83
N ALA A 47 9.90 4.91 3.74
CA ALA A 47 10.52 6.17 4.14
C ALA A 47 10.91 6.17 5.63
N ILE A 48 10.03 5.68 6.50
CA ILE A 48 10.31 5.52 7.94
C ILE A 48 11.47 4.54 8.17
N ASN A 49 11.46 3.38 7.51
CA ASN A 49 12.54 2.39 7.61
C ASN A 49 13.90 2.95 7.14
N ASN A 50 13.88 3.91 6.21
CA ASN A 50 15.06 4.63 5.72
C ASN A 50 15.47 5.81 6.61
N ASN A 51 14.81 6.02 7.76
CA ASN A 51 15.01 7.16 8.66
C ASN A 51 14.79 8.51 7.98
N ASP A 52 13.90 8.59 6.98
CA ASP A 52 13.50 9.87 6.40
C ASP A 52 12.63 10.64 7.41
N THR A 53 13.16 11.75 7.94
CA THR A 53 12.47 12.58 8.94
C THR A 53 11.48 13.57 8.34
N SER A 54 11.42 13.67 7.00
CA SER A 54 10.49 14.56 6.29
C SER A 54 9.15 13.90 5.99
N VAL A 55 9.04 12.58 6.13
CA VAL A 55 7.82 11.84 5.86
C VAL A 55 6.73 12.17 6.87
N LEU A 56 5.50 12.37 6.37
CA LEU A 56 4.30 12.48 7.20
C LEU A 56 3.58 11.13 7.20
N THR A 57 3.14 10.69 8.38
CA THR A 57 2.33 9.48 8.50
C THR A 57 0.91 9.71 8.00
N THR A 58 0.28 8.62 7.57
CA THR A 58 -1.15 8.60 7.25
C THR A 58 -1.93 8.12 8.48
N ALA A 59 -3.23 8.41 8.54
CA ALA A 59 -4.09 7.89 9.60
C ALA A 59 -4.09 6.34 9.66
N LEU A 60 -4.04 5.68 8.49
CA LEU A 60 -3.94 4.22 8.40
C LEU A 60 -2.62 3.70 8.98
N PHE A 61 -1.50 4.35 8.67
CA PHE A 61 -0.20 3.99 9.24
C PHE A 61 -0.24 4.12 10.77
N ASP A 62 -0.74 5.25 11.27
CA ASP A 62 -0.82 5.50 12.71
C ASP A 62 -1.68 4.44 13.40
N GLU A 63 -2.87 4.12 12.87
CA GLU A 63 -3.75 3.10 13.44
C GLU A 63 -3.07 1.73 13.54
N VAL A 64 -2.47 1.27 12.43
CA VAL A 64 -1.80 -0.04 12.38
C VAL A 64 -0.56 -0.07 13.27
N PHE A 65 0.22 1.01 13.32
CA PHE A 65 1.40 1.10 14.18
C PHE A 65 1.02 1.05 15.67
N HIS A 66 0.00 1.79 16.09
CA HIS A 66 -0.46 1.77 17.48
C HIS A 66 -1.02 0.40 17.87
N GLU A 67 -1.75 -0.25 16.96
CA GLU A 67 -2.28 -1.59 17.19
C GLU A 67 -1.16 -2.64 17.26
N ALA A 68 -0.18 -2.57 16.36
CA ALA A 68 0.99 -3.44 16.40
C ALA A 68 1.76 -3.31 17.73
N LYS A 69 1.92 -2.08 18.22
CA LYS A 69 2.52 -1.81 19.54
C LYS A 69 1.70 -2.41 20.68
N ARG A 70 0.36 -2.29 20.63
CA ARG A 70 -0.55 -2.88 21.62
C ARG A 70 -0.44 -4.41 21.63
N ILE A 71 -0.42 -5.05 20.46
CA ILE A 71 -0.30 -6.51 20.31
C ILE A 71 1.09 -6.98 20.77
N ASN A 72 2.15 -6.23 20.48
CA ASN A 72 3.49 -6.54 21.00
C ASN A 72 3.50 -6.63 22.53
N GLN A 73 2.88 -5.67 23.22
CA GLN A 73 2.76 -5.68 24.67
C GLN A 73 1.92 -6.85 25.19
N LEU A 74 0.74 -7.08 24.59
CA LEU A 74 -0.16 -8.18 24.98
C LEU A 74 0.46 -9.57 24.78
N SER A 75 1.27 -9.70 23.74
CA SER A 75 1.95 -10.95 23.40
C SER A 75 3.30 -11.13 24.10
N GLN A 76 3.67 -10.21 25.01
CA GLN A 76 4.96 -10.21 25.71
C GLN A 76 6.16 -10.27 24.73
N GLY A 77 6.04 -9.57 23.60
CA GLY A 77 7.07 -9.50 22.57
C GLY A 77 7.04 -10.62 21.53
N LEU A 78 6.09 -11.57 21.60
CA LEU A 78 5.98 -12.63 20.57
C LEU A 78 5.55 -12.09 19.20
N PHE A 79 4.81 -10.97 19.18
CA PHE A 79 4.52 -10.22 17.97
C PHE A 79 5.38 -8.95 17.95
N ASP A 80 6.31 -8.83 17.01
CA ASP A 80 7.21 -7.67 16.92
C ASP A 80 7.39 -7.24 15.45
N ILE A 81 6.92 -6.03 15.12
CA ILE A 81 7.01 -5.47 13.77
C ILE A 81 8.40 -4.90 13.43
N THR A 82 9.33 -4.87 14.40
CA THR A 82 10.69 -4.34 14.24
C THR A 82 11.72 -5.39 13.80
N VAL A 83 11.30 -6.65 13.61
CA VAL A 83 12.15 -7.75 13.16
C VAL A 83 12.61 -7.63 11.69
N GLY A 84 12.32 -6.52 11.02
CA GLY A 84 12.67 -6.24 9.62
C GLY A 84 14.13 -6.55 9.26
N PRO A 85 15.14 -6.12 10.05
CA PRO A 85 16.54 -6.49 9.80
C PRO A 85 16.80 -8.00 9.81
N LEU A 86 16.17 -8.75 10.72
CA LEU A 86 16.27 -10.22 10.75
C LEU A 86 15.56 -10.83 9.55
N ALA A 87 14.35 -10.39 9.22
CA ALA A 87 13.64 -10.85 8.03
C ALA A 87 14.45 -10.65 6.75
N ASN A 88 15.10 -9.50 6.60
CA ASN A 88 16.02 -9.22 5.48
C ASN A 88 17.22 -10.17 5.47
N ALA A 89 17.90 -10.37 6.61
CA ALA A 89 19.06 -11.25 6.68
C ALA A 89 18.75 -12.69 6.21
N TYR A 90 17.56 -13.21 6.53
CA TYR A 90 17.12 -14.54 6.12
C TYR A 90 16.45 -14.59 4.73
N GLY A 91 16.33 -13.46 4.02
CA GLY A 91 15.74 -13.39 2.68
C GLY A 91 14.20 -13.41 2.65
N PHE A 92 13.55 -13.09 3.76
CA PHE A 92 12.09 -12.95 3.85
C PHE A 92 11.62 -11.51 3.63
N GLY A 93 12.50 -10.53 3.74
CA GLY A 93 12.19 -9.12 3.51
C GLY A 93 12.61 -8.60 2.13
N PRO A 94 12.35 -7.31 1.83
CA PRO A 94 12.72 -6.65 0.57
C PRO A 94 14.24 -6.41 0.43
N GLY A 95 14.99 -6.47 1.53
CA GLY A 95 16.44 -6.35 1.53
C GLY A 95 17.13 -7.60 0.97
N GLN A 96 18.43 -7.47 0.67
CA GLN A 96 19.22 -8.63 0.25
C GLN A 96 19.48 -9.57 1.43
N LYS A 97 19.35 -10.88 1.17
CA LYS A 97 19.79 -11.93 2.08
C LYS A 97 21.27 -11.71 2.41
N GLN A 98 21.60 -11.69 3.69
CA GLN A 98 22.98 -11.59 4.16
C GLN A 98 23.48 -13.01 4.40
N GLU A 99 24.44 -13.46 3.60
CA GLU A 99 25.11 -14.77 3.74
C GLU A 99 26.45 -14.66 4.47
#